data_AF-A0A5C9EUZ9-F1
#
_entry.id   AF-A0A5C9EUZ9-F1
#
_cell.length_a   1.000
_cell.length_b   1.000
_cell.length_c   1.000
_cell.angle_alpha   90.00
_cell.angle_beta   90.00
_cell.angle_gamma   90.00
#
_symmetry.space_group_name_H-M   'P 1'
#
loop_
_entity.id
_entity.type
_entity.pdbx_description
1 polymer ?
#
loop_
_entity_poly.entity_id
_entity_poly.type
_entity_poly.pdbx_seq_one_letter_code
_entity_poly.pdbx_strand_id
1 'polypeptide(L)'
;MVFNLIDIVNGIFSMIFVICSVLIGVKIILKYRPTNNPTFVYMGLTWIGLTSPWWGSTIGFVIGLFNDGQGISLSAYLLITITLLPVFILFYLKAITDLLWRQAQGVLIITYGIVGALFMIAYIYFSLVAPEVVGGLENPVDIRYNTFASYYLMLIILTFLIGGVFFGKASLKSKNASVRFQGKLLIIAFCSFSIGAFLDASIKLNVIGLLITRGILISSALEFYTGFILPTFLQKRFLE
;
A
#
# COMPACT_ATOMS: atom_id res chain seq x y z
N MET A 1 -3.18 -11.89 27.73
CA MET A 1 -3.40 -13.15 26.98
C MET A 1 -2.20 -13.28 26.08
N VAL A 2 -1.40 -14.35 26.20
CA VAL A 2 -0.17 -14.49 25.42
C VAL A 2 -0.52 -14.63 23.94
N PHE A 3 0.24 -13.97 23.06
CA PHE A 3 0.04 -14.06 21.60
C PHE A 3 0.03 -15.52 21.13
N ASN A 4 -0.91 -15.85 20.25
CA ASN A 4 -0.91 -17.12 19.54
C ASN A 4 0.07 -17.08 18.37
N LEU A 5 0.39 -18.26 17.80
CA LEU A 5 1.29 -18.37 16.65
C LEU A 5 0.86 -17.46 15.49
N ILE A 6 -0.43 -17.39 15.19
CA ILE A 6 -0.95 -16.56 14.09
C ILE A 6 -0.73 -15.06 14.36
N ASP A 7 -0.83 -14.63 15.62
CA ASP A 7 -0.62 -13.23 16.00
C ASP A 7 0.85 -12.84 15.83
N ILE A 8 1.76 -13.73 16.27
CA ILE A 8 3.21 -13.54 16.10
C ILE A 8 3.57 -13.47 14.62
N VAL A 9 3.05 -14.40 13.80
CA VAL A 9 3.31 -14.42 12.36
C VAL A 9 2.75 -13.15 11.70
N ASN A 10 1.52 -12.75 12.01
CA ASN A 10 0.92 -11.55 11.40
C ASN A 10 1.68 -10.29 11.80
N GLY A 11 2.02 -10.15 13.09
CA GLY A 11 2.76 -9.02 13.61
C GLY A 11 4.14 -8.88 12.96
N ILE A 12 4.93 -9.95 12.92
CA ILE A 12 6.27 -9.95 12.32
C ILE A 12 6.22 -9.65 10.83
N PHE A 13 5.37 -10.35 10.06
CA PHE A 13 5.32 -10.16 8.61
C PHE A 13 4.75 -8.81 8.20
N SER A 14 3.76 -8.30 8.94
CA SER A 14 3.24 -6.94 8.73
C SER A 14 4.32 -5.90 9.04
N MET A 15 5.06 -6.06 10.14
CA MET A 15 6.16 -5.17 10.48
C MET A 15 7.27 -5.18 9.42
N ILE A 16 7.70 -6.36 8.96
CA ILE A 16 8.68 -6.48 7.87
C ILE A 16 8.18 -5.77 6.62
N PHE A 17 6.93 -6.03 6.22
CA PHE A 17 6.34 -5.42 5.04
C PHE A 17 6.28 -3.89 5.13
N VAL A 18 5.84 -3.34 6.27
CA VAL A 18 5.75 -1.89 6.51
C VAL A 18 7.15 -1.26 6.53
N ILE A 19 8.11 -1.84 7.25
CA ILE A 19 9.49 -1.31 7.30
C ILE A 19 10.11 -1.31 5.90
N CYS A 20 10.04 -2.44 5.18
CA CYS A 20 10.54 -2.52 3.81
C CYS A 20 9.90 -1.46 2.92
N SER A 21 8.57 -1.29 3.02
CA SER A 21 7.84 -0.34 2.19
C SER A 21 8.18 1.11 2.50
N VAL A 22 8.37 1.45 3.78
CA VAL A 22 8.86 2.78 4.19
C VAL A 22 10.25 3.04 3.64
N LEU A 23 11.19 2.12 3.81
CA LEU A 23 12.56 2.27 3.31
C LEU A 23 12.58 2.44 1.79
N ILE A 24 11.78 1.66 1.06
CA ILE A 24 11.67 1.73 -0.39
C ILE A 24 11.02 3.03 -0.83
N GLY A 25 9.93 3.44 -0.18
CA GLY A 25 9.25 4.70 -0.46
C GLY A 25 10.17 5.91 -0.25
N VAL A 26 10.94 5.93 0.85
CA VAL A 26 11.96 6.95 1.10
C VAL A 26 13.03 6.95 0.01
N LYS A 27 13.53 5.78 -0.41
CA LYS A 27 14.50 5.72 -1.51
C LYS A 27 13.93 6.24 -2.84
N ILE A 28 12.65 5.97 -3.13
CA ILE A 28 11.95 6.54 -4.30
C ILE A 28 11.88 8.06 -4.17
N ILE A 29 11.48 8.60 -3.01
CA ILE A 29 11.45 10.05 -2.76
C ILE A 29 12.83 10.68 -2.98
N LEU A 30 13.91 10.07 -2.47
CA LEU A 30 15.27 10.60 -2.60
C LEU A 30 15.74 10.68 -4.06
N LYS A 31 15.15 9.91 -4.99
CA LYS A 31 15.40 10.03 -6.44
C LYS A 31 14.95 11.36 -7.03
N TYR A 32 14.11 12.12 -6.32
CA TYR A 32 13.78 13.50 -6.66
C TYR A 32 15.03 14.39 -6.76
N ARG A 33 15.99 14.28 -5.82
CA ARG A 33 17.13 15.20 -5.74
C ARG A 33 17.95 15.29 -7.04
N PRO A 34 18.38 14.16 -7.66
CA PRO A 34 19.12 14.22 -8.92
C PRO A 34 18.24 14.46 -10.16
N THR A 35 16.93 14.21 -10.10
CA THR A 35 16.05 14.29 -11.29
C THR A 35 15.18 15.54 -11.35
N ASN A 36 15.04 16.25 -10.23
CA ASN A 36 14.11 17.36 -10.00
C ASN A 36 12.66 17.05 -10.45
N ASN A 37 12.25 15.78 -10.44
CA ASN A 37 10.94 15.35 -10.90
C ASN A 37 10.03 15.01 -9.70
N PRO A 38 9.03 15.87 -9.38
CA PRO A 38 8.18 15.69 -8.20
C PRO A 38 7.35 14.40 -8.23
N THR A 39 7.21 13.77 -9.39
CA THR A 39 6.56 12.46 -9.54
C THR A 39 7.17 11.39 -8.63
N PHE A 40 8.48 11.43 -8.39
CA PHE A 40 9.13 10.51 -7.45
C PHE A 40 8.71 10.74 -5.99
N VAL A 41 8.49 12.00 -5.60
CA VAL A 41 7.97 12.32 -4.27
C VAL A 41 6.56 11.75 -4.11
N TYR A 42 5.69 12.01 -5.09
CA TYR A 42 4.32 11.52 -5.08
C TYR A 42 4.23 9.99 -5.08
N MET A 43 5.03 9.31 -5.91
CA MET A 43 5.05 7.84 -5.95
C MET A 43 5.60 7.23 -4.66
N GLY A 44 6.64 7.82 -4.06
CA GLY A 44 7.18 7.31 -2.81
C GLY A 44 6.24 7.52 -1.62
N LEU A 45 5.58 8.69 -1.53
CA LEU A 45 4.53 8.94 -0.54
C LEU A 45 3.32 8.02 -0.73
N THR A 46 2.92 7.79 -1.98
CA THR A 46 1.88 6.80 -2.32
C THR A 46 2.27 5.42 -1.79
N TRP A 47 3.49 4.96 -2.08
CA TRP A 47 3.91 3.62 -1.70
C TRP A 47 3.91 3.42 -0.19
N ILE A 48 4.43 4.40 0.56
CA ILE A 48 4.36 4.41 2.03
C ILE A 48 2.90 4.32 2.48
N GLY A 49 2.06 5.21 1.94
CA GLY A 49 0.67 5.34 2.31
C GLY A 49 -0.23 4.17 1.96
N LEU A 50 -0.01 3.50 0.84
CA LEU A 50 -0.77 2.31 0.44
C LEU A 50 -0.50 1.11 1.36
N THR A 51 0.57 1.15 2.15
CA THR A 51 0.83 0.14 3.19
C THR A 51 0.15 0.44 4.53
N SER A 52 -0.56 1.56 4.63
CA SER A 52 -1.26 1.96 5.85
C SER A 52 -2.27 0.94 6.40
N PRO A 53 -2.97 0.11 5.61
CA PRO A 53 -3.82 -0.96 6.15
C PRO A 53 -3.11 -1.90 7.14
N TRP A 54 -1.78 -2.05 7.02
CA TRP A 54 -0.94 -2.91 7.86
C TRP A 54 -0.20 -2.17 8.98
N TRP A 55 -0.37 -0.84 9.10
CA TRP A 55 0.23 -0.06 10.19
C TRP A 55 -0.41 -0.43 11.53
N GLY A 56 -1.72 -0.69 11.54
CA GLY A 56 -2.48 -1.19 12.70
C GLY A 56 -1.89 -2.46 13.27
N SER A 57 -1.74 -3.48 12.43
CA SER A 57 -1.12 -4.77 12.81
C SER A 57 0.28 -4.58 13.37
N THR A 58 1.09 -3.74 12.72
CA THR A 58 2.48 -3.49 13.11
C THR A 58 2.55 -2.80 14.47
N ILE A 59 1.80 -1.71 14.66
CA ILE A 59 1.82 -0.91 15.89
C ILE A 59 1.16 -1.70 17.04
N GLY A 60 0.04 -2.37 16.77
CA GLY A 60 -0.66 -3.23 17.73
C GLY A 60 0.23 -4.38 18.21
N PHE A 61 0.98 -5.01 17.30
CA PHE A 61 1.94 -6.06 17.65
C PHE A 61 3.05 -5.52 18.55
N VAL A 62 3.71 -4.43 18.16
CA VAL A 62 4.78 -3.82 18.95
C VAL A 62 4.31 -3.45 20.35
N ILE A 63 3.13 -2.83 20.48
CA ILE A 63 2.57 -2.47 21.79
C ILE A 63 2.21 -3.73 22.59
N GLY A 64 1.61 -4.74 21.96
CA GLY A 64 1.25 -5.98 22.64
C GLY A 64 2.44 -6.79 23.16
N LEU A 65 3.64 -6.63 22.58
CA LEU A 65 4.87 -7.21 23.13
C LEU A 65 5.21 -6.67 24.53
N PHE A 66 4.77 -5.46 24.86
CA PHE A 66 5.02 -4.80 26.14
C PHE A 66 3.78 -4.70 27.04
N ASN A 67 2.64 -5.25 26.59
CA ASN A 67 1.34 -5.08 27.25
C ASN A 67 0.58 -6.42 27.36
N ASP A 68 1.28 -7.48 27.76
CA ASP A 68 0.71 -8.82 27.99
C ASP A 68 -0.12 -9.39 26.82
N GLY A 69 0.32 -9.10 25.59
CA GLY A 69 -0.34 -9.48 24.34
C GLY A 69 -1.58 -8.65 23.98
N GLN A 70 -1.93 -7.65 24.79
CA GLN A 70 -2.98 -6.69 24.44
C GLN A 70 -2.41 -5.62 23.51
N GLY A 71 -2.89 -5.61 22.27
CA GLY A 71 -2.57 -4.56 21.30
C GLY A 71 -3.26 -3.23 21.63
N ILE A 72 -3.53 -2.44 20.60
CA ILE A 72 -4.24 -1.15 20.72
C ILE A 72 -5.76 -1.34 20.68
N SER A 73 -6.51 -0.35 21.16
CA SER A 73 -7.97 -0.36 21.06
C SER A 73 -8.42 -0.35 19.59
N LEU A 74 -9.61 -0.91 19.31
CA LEU A 74 -10.17 -0.95 17.95
C LEU A 74 -10.24 0.45 17.31
N SER A 75 -10.70 1.46 18.05
CA SER A 75 -10.72 2.84 17.54
C SER A 75 -9.33 3.36 17.19
N ALA A 76 -8.33 3.13 18.04
CA ALA A 76 -6.96 3.53 17.75
C ALA A 76 -6.43 2.80 16.51
N TYR A 77 -6.69 1.48 16.41
CA TYR A 77 -6.33 0.66 15.27
C TYR A 77 -6.90 1.23 13.97
N LEU A 78 -8.21 1.49 13.93
CA LEU A 78 -8.89 2.03 12.77
C LEU A 78 -8.32 3.40 12.36
N LEU A 79 -8.08 4.29 13.33
CA LEU A 79 -7.61 5.65 13.06
C LEU A 79 -6.20 5.68 12.45
N ILE A 80 -5.33 4.72 12.77
CA ILE A 80 -3.97 4.68 12.23
C ILE A 80 -3.87 3.94 10.89
N THR A 81 -4.83 3.08 10.55
CA THR A 81 -4.69 2.19 9.39
C THR A 81 -5.08 2.83 8.07
N ILE A 82 -6.32 3.30 7.90
CA ILE A 82 -6.77 3.73 6.55
C ILE A 82 -7.34 5.15 6.51
N THR A 83 -7.26 5.89 7.62
CA THR A 83 -7.71 7.29 7.71
C THR A 83 -7.08 8.20 6.66
N LEU A 84 -5.75 8.06 6.44
CA LEU A 84 -5.00 8.90 5.50
C LEU A 84 -4.89 8.29 4.09
N LEU A 85 -5.44 7.09 3.87
CA LEU A 85 -5.44 6.43 2.56
C LEU A 85 -6.02 7.31 1.43
N PRO A 86 -7.10 8.09 1.65
CA PRO A 86 -7.58 9.08 0.68
C PRO A 86 -6.54 10.12 0.25
N VAL A 87 -5.67 10.56 1.15
CA VAL A 87 -4.63 11.54 0.81
C VAL A 87 -3.55 10.88 -0.05
N PHE A 88 -3.16 9.65 0.29
CA PHE A 88 -2.13 8.92 -0.44
C PHE A 88 -2.56 8.54 -1.85
N ILE A 89 -3.84 8.21 -2.08
CA ILE A 89 -4.32 7.98 -3.45
C ILE A 89 -4.35 9.26 -4.30
N LEU A 90 -4.50 10.44 -3.70
CA LEU A 90 -4.38 11.70 -4.45
C LEU A 90 -2.94 11.95 -4.92
N PHE A 91 -1.93 11.60 -4.11
CA PHE A 91 -0.53 11.61 -4.57
C PHE A 91 -0.33 10.64 -5.72
N TYR A 92 -0.91 9.44 -5.64
CA TYR A 92 -0.83 8.46 -6.71
C TYR A 92 -1.43 8.98 -8.01
N LEU A 93 -2.66 9.50 -7.94
CA LEU A 93 -3.35 10.04 -9.11
C LEU A 93 -2.59 11.21 -9.70
N LYS A 94 -2.03 12.09 -8.87
CA LYS A 94 -1.16 13.18 -9.33
C LYS A 94 0.04 12.64 -10.10
N ALA A 95 0.73 11.64 -9.56
CA ALA A 95 1.89 11.02 -10.21
C ALA A 95 1.53 10.37 -11.56
N ILE A 96 0.47 9.55 -11.59
CA ILE A 96 0.08 8.81 -12.79
C ILE A 96 -0.46 9.74 -13.87
N THR A 97 -1.28 10.72 -13.51
CA THR A 97 -1.86 11.66 -14.48
C THR A 97 -0.82 12.63 -15.04
N ASP A 98 0.21 13.01 -14.28
CA ASP A 98 1.36 13.75 -14.79
C ASP A 98 2.08 13.00 -15.91
N LEU A 99 2.13 11.66 -15.82
CA LEU A 99 2.84 10.81 -16.75
C LEU A 99 2.00 10.37 -17.96
N LEU A 100 0.71 10.15 -17.78
CA LEU A 100 -0.14 9.49 -18.78
C LEU A 100 -1.28 10.35 -19.31
N TRP A 101 -1.97 11.08 -18.44
CA TRP A 101 -3.29 11.67 -18.73
C TRP A 101 -3.42 13.07 -18.15
N ARG A 102 -2.49 13.95 -18.52
CA ARG A 102 -2.44 15.31 -17.97
C ARG A 102 -3.75 16.09 -18.17
N GLN A 103 -4.47 15.82 -19.26
CA GLN A 103 -5.75 16.44 -19.58
C GLN A 103 -6.87 16.06 -18.61
N ALA A 104 -6.85 14.84 -18.05
CA ALA A 104 -7.87 14.34 -17.12
C ALA A 104 -7.50 14.56 -15.64
N GLN A 105 -6.31 15.10 -15.36
CA GLN A 105 -5.78 15.22 -14.00
C GLN A 105 -6.74 15.95 -13.06
N GLY A 106 -7.24 17.13 -13.45
CA GLY A 106 -8.11 17.95 -12.60
C GLY A 106 -9.39 17.20 -12.23
N VAL A 107 -10.04 16.58 -13.23
CA VAL A 107 -11.27 15.82 -13.04
C VAL A 107 -11.04 14.63 -12.11
N LEU A 108 -9.97 13.86 -12.32
CA LEU A 108 -9.67 12.69 -11.48
C LEU A 108 -9.32 13.08 -10.04
N ILE A 109 -8.47 14.09 -9.84
CA ILE A 109 -8.10 14.56 -8.50
C ILE A 109 -9.31 15.12 -7.76
N ILE A 110 -10.16 15.92 -8.40
CA ILE A 110 -11.36 16.48 -7.76
C ILE A 110 -12.34 15.37 -7.41
N THR A 111 -12.60 14.44 -8.33
CA THR A 111 -13.55 13.33 -8.11
C THR A 111 -13.10 12.44 -6.96
N TYR A 112 -11.84 11.96 -6.97
CA TYR A 112 -11.30 11.17 -5.87
C TYR A 112 -11.12 11.98 -4.59
N GLY A 113 -10.89 13.29 -4.69
CA GLY A 113 -10.82 14.18 -3.54
C GLY A 113 -12.16 14.27 -2.81
N ILE A 114 -13.27 14.42 -3.54
CA ILE A 114 -14.61 14.44 -2.95
C ILE A 114 -14.96 13.08 -2.34
N VAL A 115 -14.81 11.98 -3.10
CA VAL A 115 -15.09 10.63 -2.61
C VAL A 115 -14.23 10.30 -1.39
N GLY A 116 -12.95 10.63 -1.45
CA GLY A 116 -11.99 10.42 -0.38
C GLY A 116 -12.28 11.26 0.86
N ALA A 117 -12.72 12.51 0.72
CA ALA A 117 -13.12 13.37 1.84
C ALA A 117 -14.39 12.83 2.53
N LEU A 118 -15.41 12.44 1.74
CA LEU A 118 -16.62 11.83 2.28
C LEU A 118 -16.30 10.53 3.03
N PHE A 119 -15.45 9.68 2.43
CA PHE A 119 -14.96 8.46 3.09
C PHE A 119 -14.24 8.79 4.39
N MET A 120 -13.28 9.72 4.38
CA MET A 120 -12.47 10.08 5.54
C MET A 120 -13.34 10.61 6.69
N ILE A 121 -14.31 11.48 6.41
CA ILE A 121 -15.24 12.02 7.41
C ILE A 121 -16.07 10.89 8.04
N ALA A 122 -16.70 10.05 7.20
CA ALA A 122 -17.50 8.93 7.68
C ALA A 122 -16.64 7.94 8.47
N TYR A 123 -15.46 7.59 7.96
CA TYR A 123 -14.53 6.67 8.59
C TYR A 123 -14.06 7.14 9.96
N ILE A 124 -13.65 8.42 10.09
CA ILE A 124 -13.25 9.00 11.38
C ILE A 124 -14.44 9.02 12.35
N TYR A 125 -15.61 9.48 11.90
CA TYR A 125 -16.81 9.55 12.73
C TYR A 125 -17.17 8.16 13.31
N PHE A 126 -17.29 7.14 12.45
CA PHE A 126 -17.65 5.80 12.89
C PHE A 126 -16.53 5.16 13.72
N SER A 127 -15.25 5.39 13.41
CA SER A 127 -14.14 4.86 14.22
C SER A 127 -14.14 5.37 15.66
N LEU A 128 -14.69 6.55 15.91
CA LEU A 128 -14.78 7.16 17.24
C LEU A 128 -16.09 6.82 17.97
N VAL A 129 -17.22 6.79 17.25
CA VAL A 129 -18.56 6.68 17.85
C VAL A 129 -19.09 5.24 17.88
N ALA A 130 -18.83 4.46 16.84
CA ALA A 130 -19.35 3.11 16.65
C ALA A 130 -18.37 2.27 15.79
N PRO A 131 -17.16 1.98 16.30
CA PRO A 131 -16.06 1.41 15.51
C PRO A 131 -16.39 0.05 14.88
N GLU A 132 -17.26 -0.73 15.51
CA GLU A 132 -17.78 -2.01 15.02
C GLU A 132 -18.50 -1.92 13.65
N VAL A 133 -19.03 -0.75 13.30
CA VAL A 133 -19.63 -0.47 11.97
C VAL A 133 -18.55 -0.52 10.87
N VAL A 134 -17.34 -0.09 11.20
CA VAL A 134 -16.19 -0.02 10.29
C VAL A 134 -15.47 -1.36 10.20
N GLY A 135 -15.33 -2.07 11.32
CA GLY A 135 -14.63 -3.35 11.38
C GLY A 135 -14.51 -3.89 12.80
N GLY A 136 -13.96 -5.09 12.95
CA GLY A 136 -13.70 -5.72 14.24
C GLY A 136 -12.33 -6.36 14.28
N LEU A 137 -11.68 -6.31 15.45
CA LEU A 137 -10.43 -7.05 15.66
C LEU A 137 -10.75 -8.55 15.72
N GLU A 138 -10.13 -9.34 14.84
CA GLU A 138 -10.23 -10.80 14.93
C GLU A 138 -9.26 -11.35 15.98
N ASN A 139 -8.15 -10.65 16.19
CA ASN A 139 -7.15 -10.87 17.22
C ASN A 139 -6.42 -9.54 17.49
N PRO A 140 -5.50 -9.45 18.47
CA PRO A 140 -4.89 -8.17 18.85
C PRO A 140 -4.06 -7.47 17.76
N VAL A 141 -3.77 -8.14 16.64
CA VAL A 141 -2.91 -7.65 15.56
C VAL A 141 -3.58 -7.71 14.18
N ASP A 142 -4.86 -8.06 14.11
CA ASP A 142 -5.57 -8.26 12.85
C ASP A 142 -6.98 -7.70 12.89
N ILE A 143 -7.40 -7.12 11.77
CA ILE A 143 -8.71 -6.51 11.63
C ILE A 143 -9.46 -7.10 10.45
N ARG A 144 -10.77 -7.25 10.64
CA ARG A 144 -11.69 -7.46 9.55
C ARG A 144 -12.49 -6.19 9.31
N TYR A 145 -12.29 -5.57 8.16
CA TYR A 145 -13.09 -4.44 7.72
C TYR A 145 -14.48 -4.90 7.28
N ASN A 146 -15.48 -4.12 7.66
CA ASN A 146 -16.88 -4.31 7.29
C ASN A 146 -17.31 -3.23 6.27
N THR A 147 -18.47 -3.48 5.67
CA THR A 147 -19.28 -2.45 4.99
C THR A 147 -18.50 -1.59 3.97
N PHE A 148 -18.48 -0.27 4.17
CA PHE A 148 -18.00 0.72 3.23
C PHE A 148 -16.47 0.81 3.19
N ALA A 149 -15.78 0.43 4.28
CA ALA A 149 -14.32 0.40 4.33
C ALA A 149 -13.76 -0.60 3.32
N SER A 150 -14.34 -1.80 3.25
CA SER A 150 -13.93 -2.83 2.28
C SER A 150 -14.20 -2.42 0.84
N TYR A 151 -15.34 -1.77 0.54
CA TYR A 151 -15.61 -1.25 -0.80
C TYR A 151 -14.63 -0.15 -1.21
N TYR A 152 -14.28 0.74 -0.28
CA TYR A 152 -13.28 1.76 -0.55
C TYR A 152 -11.89 1.17 -0.81
N LEU A 153 -11.46 0.18 -0.01
CA LEU A 153 -10.19 -0.53 -0.25
C LEU A 153 -10.16 -1.21 -1.62
N MET A 154 -11.26 -1.85 -2.05
CA MET A 154 -11.37 -2.45 -3.38
C MET A 154 -11.24 -1.39 -4.49
N LEU A 155 -11.90 -0.24 -4.35
CA LEU A 155 -11.75 0.89 -5.28
C LEU A 155 -10.29 1.33 -5.38
N ILE A 156 -9.59 1.48 -4.25
CA ILE A 156 -8.18 1.87 -4.20
C ILE A 156 -7.29 0.85 -4.89
N ILE A 157 -7.47 -0.45 -4.61
CA ILE A 157 -6.70 -1.54 -5.23
C ILE A 157 -6.89 -1.53 -6.74
N LEU A 158 -8.13 -1.45 -7.23
CA LEU A 158 -8.42 -1.42 -8.66
C LEU A 158 -7.82 -0.18 -9.34
N THR A 159 -7.95 0.99 -8.71
CA THR A 159 -7.37 2.24 -9.22
C THR A 159 -5.85 2.14 -9.35
N PHE A 160 -5.21 1.59 -8.33
CA PHE A 160 -3.77 1.39 -8.28
C PHE A 160 -3.28 0.38 -9.33
N LEU A 161 -4.01 -0.72 -9.51
CA LEU A 161 -3.71 -1.72 -10.53
C LEU A 161 -3.83 -1.15 -11.93
N ILE A 162 -4.96 -0.50 -12.23
CA ILE A 162 -5.24 0.04 -13.57
C ILE A 162 -4.20 1.09 -13.94
N GLY A 163 -4.02 2.13 -13.11
CA GLY A 163 -3.05 3.19 -13.37
C GLY A 163 -1.62 2.66 -13.49
N GLY A 164 -1.27 1.68 -12.67
CA GLY A 164 0.05 1.08 -12.63
C GLY A 164 0.37 0.25 -13.87
N VAL A 165 -0.58 -0.56 -14.33
CA VAL A 165 -0.46 -1.32 -15.57
C VAL A 165 -0.36 -0.40 -16.78
N PHE A 166 -1.15 0.67 -16.84
CA PHE A 166 -1.03 1.66 -17.92
C PHE A 166 0.33 2.37 -17.90
N PHE A 167 0.84 2.74 -16.72
CA PHE A 167 2.16 3.35 -16.57
C PHE A 167 3.29 2.41 -17.01
N GLY A 168 3.22 1.15 -16.58
CA GLY A 168 4.16 0.13 -17.01
C GLY A 168 4.12 -0.09 -18.52
N LYS A 169 2.92 -0.22 -19.12
CA LYS A 169 2.74 -0.35 -20.58
C LYS A 169 3.30 0.85 -21.35
N ALA A 170 3.14 2.07 -20.85
CA ALA A 170 3.74 3.25 -21.45
C ALA A 170 5.28 3.18 -21.40
N SER A 171 5.83 2.75 -20.27
CA SER A 171 7.28 2.55 -20.09
C SER A 171 7.86 1.49 -21.05
N LEU A 172 7.10 0.43 -21.37
CA LEU A 172 7.50 -0.59 -22.35
C LEU A 172 7.69 -0.04 -23.77
N LYS A 173 7.05 1.08 -24.11
CA LYS A 173 7.18 1.74 -25.42
C LYS A 173 8.39 2.67 -25.52
N SER A 174 9.14 2.86 -24.43
CA SER A 174 10.33 3.72 -24.43
C SER A 174 11.43 3.17 -25.34
N LYS A 175 12.17 4.06 -26.00
CA LYS A 175 13.37 3.68 -26.77
C LYS A 175 14.52 3.21 -25.85
N ASN A 176 14.51 3.64 -24.58
CA ASN A 176 15.54 3.29 -23.61
C ASN A 176 15.27 1.89 -23.03
N ALA A 177 16.20 0.95 -23.22
CA ALA A 177 16.08 -0.43 -22.73
C ALA A 177 15.92 -0.54 -21.21
N SER A 178 16.56 0.35 -20.45
CA SER A 178 16.44 0.44 -18.99
C SER A 178 14.99 0.79 -18.58
N VAL A 179 14.39 1.79 -19.22
CA VAL A 179 13.00 2.20 -18.95
C VAL A 179 12.02 1.08 -19.34
N ARG A 180 12.26 0.37 -20.44
CA ARG A 180 11.43 -0.79 -20.81
C ARG A 180 11.50 -1.90 -19.76
N PHE A 181 12.69 -2.19 -19.24
CA PHE A 181 12.84 -3.22 -18.22
C PHE A 181 12.18 -2.80 -16.89
N GLN A 182 12.32 -1.54 -16.49
CA GLN A 182 11.58 -0.95 -15.37
C GLN A 182 10.07 -1.11 -15.55
N GLY A 183 9.55 -0.84 -16.75
CA GLY A 183 8.14 -1.02 -17.09
C GLY A 183 7.64 -2.44 -16.84
N LYS A 184 8.43 -3.46 -17.17
CA LYS A 184 8.07 -4.88 -16.90
C LYS A 184 7.99 -5.15 -15.40
N LEU A 185 9.02 -4.75 -14.66
CA LEU A 185 9.09 -4.94 -13.20
C LEU A 185 7.95 -4.23 -12.48
N LEU A 186 7.61 -3.02 -12.92
CA LEU A 186 6.51 -2.25 -12.36
C LEU A 186 5.16 -2.94 -12.59
N ILE A 187 4.88 -3.46 -13.79
CA ILE A 187 3.63 -4.21 -14.03
C ILE A 187 3.52 -5.39 -13.06
N ILE A 188 4.61 -6.15 -12.90
CA ILE A 188 4.65 -7.28 -11.97
C ILE A 188 4.38 -6.76 -10.55
N ALA A 189 5.04 -5.70 -10.11
CA ALA A 189 4.85 -5.08 -8.80
C ALA A 189 3.39 -4.68 -8.52
N PHE A 190 2.75 -3.99 -9.47
CA PHE A 190 1.35 -3.57 -9.35
C PHE A 190 0.41 -4.78 -9.28
N CYS A 191 0.64 -5.81 -10.09
CA CYS A 191 -0.14 -7.04 -10.06
C CYS A 191 0.04 -7.81 -8.75
N SER A 192 1.29 -8.05 -8.33
CA SER A 192 1.64 -8.72 -7.07
C SER A 192 1.01 -8.01 -5.88
N PHE A 193 1.18 -6.69 -5.76
CA PHE A 193 0.59 -5.91 -4.68
C PHE A 193 -0.94 -6.04 -4.68
N SER A 194 -1.57 -5.89 -5.83
CA SER A 194 -3.04 -5.92 -5.93
C SER A 194 -3.60 -7.30 -5.58
N ILE A 195 -2.93 -8.38 -6.01
CA ILE A 195 -3.31 -9.75 -5.64
C ILE A 195 -3.15 -9.96 -4.14
N GLY A 196 -2.00 -9.58 -3.57
CA GLY A 196 -1.75 -9.70 -2.12
C GLY A 196 -2.76 -8.91 -1.30
N ALA A 197 -2.99 -7.64 -1.64
CA ALA A 197 -3.94 -6.77 -0.95
C ALA A 197 -5.39 -7.28 -1.08
N PHE A 198 -5.76 -7.81 -2.25
CA PHE A 198 -7.09 -8.39 -2.46
C PHE A 198 -7.30 -9.65 -1.62
N LEU A 199 -6.33 -10.56 -1.59
CA LEU A 199 -6.39 -11.79 -0.79
C LEU A 199 -6.50 -11.46 0.71
N ASP A 200 -5.73 -10.49 1.17
CA ASP A 200 -5.73 -10.04 2.57
C ASP A 200 -7.08 -9.43 2.98
N ALA A 201 -7.66 -8.59 2.11
CA ALA A 201 -8.90 -7.91 2.41
C ALA A 201 -10.16 -8.79 2.26
N SER A 202 -10.10 -9.87 1.48
CA SER A 202 -11.30 -10.61 1.06
C SER A 202 -11.51 -11.93 1.80
N ILE A 203 -10.47 -12.51 2.39
CA ILE A 203 -10.51 -13.87 2.93
C ILE A 203 -9.96 -13.87 4.35
N LYS A 204 -10.61 -14.60 5.26
CA LYS A 204 -10.02 -14.89 6.57
C LYS A 204 -8.83 -15.83 6.39
N LEU A 205 -7.63 -15.31 6.59
CA LEU A 205 -6.40 -16.05 6.37
C LEU A 205 -6.06 -16.92 7.59
N ASN A 206 -5.76 -18.20 7.35
CA ASN A 206 -5.04 -19.03 8.31
C ASN A 206 -3.53 -18.73 8.24
N VAL A 207 -2.72 -19.37 9.08
CA VAL A 207 -1.26 -19.16 9.10
C VAL A 207 -0.61 -19.32 7.72
N ILE A 208 -0.99 -20.35 6.95
CA ILE A 208 -0.42 -20.60 5.62
C ILE A 208 -0.85 -19.51 4.63
N GLY A 209 -2.14 -19.18 4.59
CA GLY A 209 -2.68 -18.14 3.72
C GLY A 209 -2.06 -16.77 4.02
N LEU A 210 -1.81 -16.48 5.30
CA LEU A 210 -1.13 -15.27 5.76
C LEU A 210 0.32 -15.21 5.28
N LEU A 211 1.08 -16.30 5.42
CA LEU A 211 2.46 -16.38 4.93
C LEU A 211 2.55 -16.16 3.42
N ILE A 212 1.66 -16.79 2.65
CA ILE A 212 1.60 -16.62 1.19
C ILE A 212 1.26 -15.17 0.84
N THR A 213 0.21 -14.62 1.45
CA THR A 213 -0.28 -13.28 1.16
C THR A 213 0.76 -12.21 1.52
N ARG A 214 1.40 -12.31 2.69
CA ARG A 214 2.50 -11.42 3.10
C ARG A 214 3.74 -11.60 2.25
N GLY A 215 4.06 -12.83 1.84
CA GLY A 215 5.15 -13.12 0.89
C GLY A 215 4.95 -12.41 -0.44
N ILE A 216 3.73 -12.44 -1.00
CA ILE A 216 3.37 -11.71 -2.22
C ILE A 216 3.53 -10.20 -2.02
N LEU A 217 3.03 -9.66 -0.91
CA LEU A 217 3.14 -8.22 -0.60
C LEU A 217 4.60 -7.78 -0.45
N ILE A 218 5.43 -8.53 0.28
CA ILE A 218 6.86 -8.24 0.43
C ILE A 218 7.58 -8.34 -0.93
N SER A 219 7.26 -9.35 -1.75
CA SER A 219 7.80 -9.47 -3.12
C SER A 219 7.45 -8.23 -3.94
N SER A 220 6.18 -7.78 -3.87
CA SER A 220 5.74 -6.58 -4.58
C SER A 220 6.53 -5.33 -4.18
N ALA A 221 6.90 -5.19 -2.91
CA ALA A 221 7.75 -4.10 -2.43
C ALA A 221 9.12 -4.13 -3.12
N LEU A 222 9.76 -5.29 -3.16
CA LEU A 222 11.05 -5.49 -3.82
C LEU A 222 10.96 -5.23 -5.34
N GLU A 223 9.86 -5.65 -5.96
CA GLU A 223 9.55 -5.37 -7.37
C GLU A 223 9.38 -3.86 -7.61
N PHE A 224 8.71 -3.13 -6.72
CA PHE A 224 8.63 -1.67 -6.79
C PHE A 224 9.99 -0.98 -6.63
N TYR A 225 10.82 -1.45 -5.68
CA TYR A 225 12.18 -0.96 -5.52
C TYR A 225 12.98 -1.11 -6.80
N THR A 226 12.99 -2.31 -7.37
CA THR A 226 13.72 -2.60 -8.61
C THR A 226 13.13 -1.88 -9.82
N GLY A 227 11.81 -1.74 -9.90
CA GLY A 227 11.11 -1.02 -10.96
C GLY A 227 11.38 0.49 -10.96
N PHE A 228 11.38 1.15 -9.80
CA PHE A 228 11.60 2.59 -9.73
C PHE A 228 13.08 2.99 -9.70
N ILE A 229 13.95 2.22 -9.06
CA ILE A 229 15.35 2.59 -8.88
C ILE A 229 16.25 1.92 -9.91
N LEU A 230 15.95 0.68 -10.27
CA LEU A 230 16.76 -0.20 -11.11
C LEU A 230 18.24 -0.25 -10.69
N PRO A 231 18.60 -1.05 -9.67
CA PRO A 231 19.97 -1.23 -9.23
C PRO A 231 20.95 -1.56 -10.37
N THR A 232 22.19 -1.05 -10.26
CA THR A 232 23.24 -1.22 -11.29
C THR A 232 23.54 -2.69 -11.60
N PHE A 233 23.49 -3.59 -10.62
CA PHE A 233 23.71 -5.02 -10.85
C PHE A 233 22.66 -5.65 -11.76
N LEU A 234 21.40 -5.17 -11.72
CA LEU A 234 20.35 -5.64 -12.63
C LEU A 234 20.54 -5.03 -14.02
N GLN A 235 20.99 -3.78 -14.11
CA GLN A 235 21.32 -3.17 -15.40
C GLN A 235 22.39 -3.99 -16.12
N LYS A 236 23.51 -4.28 -15.43
CA LYS A 236 24.63 -5.06 -15.98
C LYS A 236 24.28 -6.50 -16.36
N ARG A 237 23.31 -7.13 -15.67
CA ARG A 237 22.96 -8.54 -15.92
C ARG A 237 21.95 -8.73 -17.05
N PHE A 238 21.08 -7.75 -17.27
CA PHE A 238 19.94 -7.89 -18.18
C PHE A 238 19.97 -6.94 -19.38
N LEU A 239 20.84 -5.92 -19.38
CA LEU A 239 20.89 -4.88 -20.42
C LEU A 239 22.28 -4.71 -21.05
N GLU A 240 23.33 -5.24 -20.41
CA GLU A 240 24.70 -5.37 -20.94
C GLU A 240 24.96 -6.85 -21.24
#